data_AF-A0A4Q7X967-F1
#
_entry.id   AF-A0A4Q7X967-F1
#
_cell.length_a   1.000
_cell.length_b   1.000
_cell.length_c   1.000
_cell.angle_alpha   90.00
_cell.angle_beta   90.00
_cell.angle_gamma   90.00
#
_symmetry.space_group_name_H-M   'P 1'
#
loop_
_entity.id
_entity.type
_entity.pdbx_description
1 polymer ?
#
loop_
_entity_poly.entity_id
_entity_poly.type
_entity_poly.pdbx_seq_one_letter_code
_entity_poly.pdbx_strand_id
1 'polypeptide(L)'
;MVEEAVTTLRAELELFGRAEEGFALLEVFLEVARPRLGAVVLDPVGLRLPEEMTDDRAVVQKLIDEIDQEPRGSARVPEREFDMDDEQARWDYVRLAYSSSQATVWSQRQRTTYFEVSGQRRATYWLPDSLKTDYFEALSSRGWAIPPDWLTAVAKRPKPWWKRGGR
;
A
#
# COMPACT_ATOMS: atom_id res chain seq x y z
N MET A 1 -18.12 18.74 -8.00
CA MET A 1 -16.79 18.10 -7.96
C MET A 1 -16.90 16.83 -8.78
N VAL A 2 -16.17 16.74 -9.89
CA VAL A 2 -16.17 15.56 -10.78
C VAL A 2 -15.43 14.42 -10.07
N GLU A 3 -15.99 13.20 -10.10
CA GLU A 3 -15.32 12.01 -9.55
C GLU A 3 -14.08 11.73 -10.41
N GLU A 4 -12.89 11.79 -9.80
CA GLU A 4 -11.64 11.56 -10.50
C GLU A 4 -11.57 10.11 -11.01
N ALA A 5 -11.05 9.92 -12.22
CA ALA A 5 -10.76 8.60 -12.73
C ALA A 5 -9.64 7.95 -11.91
N VAL A 6 -9.79 6.65 -11.64
CA VAL A 6 -8.88 5.87 -10.81
C VAL A 6 -8.47 4.63 -11.60
N THR A 7 -7.17 4.46 -11.78
CA THR A 7 -6.55 3.25 -12.32
C THR A 7 -6.32 2.28 -11.17
N THR A 8 -6.83 1.05 -11.27
CA THR A 8 -6.57 -0.01 -10.28
C THR A 8 -5.39 -0.86 -10.74
N LEU A 9 -4.29 -0.89 -9.98
CA LEU A 9 -3.13 -1.75 -10.21
C LEU A 9 -3.16 -2.91 -9.20
N ARG A 10 -2.78 -4.10 -9.64
CA ARG A 10 -2.73 -5.29 -8.79
C ARG A 10 -1.32 -5.81 -8.71
N ALA A 11 -0.80 -5.78 -7.50
CA ALA A 11 0.49 -6.33 -7.17
C ALA A 11 0.37 -7.75 -6.67
N GLU A 12 0.68 -8.71 -7.54
CA GLU A 12 0.92 -10.10 -7.14
C GLU A 12 2.35 -10.18 -6.60
N LEU A 13 2.48 -10.15 -5.27
CA LEU A 13 3.77 -9.95 -4.60
C LEU A 13 4.71 -11.14 -4.74
N GLU A 14 4.13 -12.33 -4.93
CA GLU A 14 4.83 -13.56 -5.24
C GLU A 14 5.55 -13.55 -6.60
N LEU A 15 5.26 -12.58 -7.47
CA LEU A 15 5.93 -12.46 -8.77
C LEU A 15 7.27 -11.71 -8.70
N PHE A 16 7.54 -11.02 -7.60
CA PHE A 16 8.83 -10.35 -7.40
C PHE A 16 9.88 -11.37 -6.96
N GLY A 17 11.10 -11.21 -7.48
CA GLY A 17 12.21 -12.08 -7.09
C GLY A 17 12.64 -11.86 -5.64
N ARG A 18 12.28 -10.69 -5.09
CA ARG A 18 12.58 -10.25 -3.73
C ARG A 18 11.41 -9.42 -3.17
N ALA A 19 11.06 -9.62 -1.90
CA ALA A 19 9.99 -8.86 -1.25
C ALA A 19 10.25 -7.34 -1.28
N GLU A 20 11.51 -6.92 -1.17
CA GLU A 20 11.90 -5.51 -1.16
C GLU A 20 11.61 -4.77 -2.49
N GLU A 21 11.46 -5.49 -3.60
CA GLU A 21 11.03 -4.88 -4.87
C GLU A 21 9.58 -4.40 -4.77
N GLY A 22 8.71 -5.15 -4.10
CA GLY A 22 7.36 -4.70 -3.76
C GLY A 22 7.37 -3.48 -2.84
N PHE A 23 8.33 -3.42 -1.91
CA PHE A 23 8.45 -2.37 -0.91
C PHE A 23 8.71 -1.02 -1.57
N ALA A 24 9.65 -1.01 -2.51
CA ALA A 24 9.97 0.18 -3.29
C ALA A 24 8.75 0.75 -4.02
N LEU A 25 7.85 -0.09 -4.51
CA LEU A 25 6.64 0.34 -5.24
C LEU A 25 5.67 1.09 -4.32
N LEU A 26 5.48 0.58 -3.11
CA LEU A 26 4.66 1.24 -2.10
C LEU A 26 5.32 2.52 -1.58
N GLU A 27 6.63 2.50 -1.37
CA GLU A 27 7.35 3.67 -0.89
C GLU A 27 7.26 4.84 -1.88
N VAL A 28 7.53 4.57 -3.16
CA VAL A 28 7.42 5.58 -4.23
C VAL A 28 5.99 6.10 -4.32
N PHE A 29 5.00 5.23 -4.14
CA PHE A 29 3.59 5.63 -4.13
C PHE A 29 3.31 6.60 -2.98
N LEU A 30 3.73 6.25 -1.76
CA LEU A 30 3.52 7.07 -0.57
C LEU A 30 4.23 8.42 -0.68
N GLU A 31 5.43 8.46 -1.25
CA GLU A 31 6.17 9.70 -1.48
C GLU A 31 5.46 10.64 -2.47
N VAL A 32 5.05 10.11 -3.63
CA VAL A 32 4.33 10.88 -4.66
C VAL A 32 2.97 11.33 -4.17
N ALA A 33 2.25 10.47 -3.46
CA ALA A 33 0.91 10.74 -2.95
C ALA A 33 0.90 11.60 -1.69
N ARG A 34 2.06 11.82 -1.02
CA ARG A 34 2.19 12.45 0.31
C ARG A 34 1.28 13.66 0.54
N PRO A 35 1.21 14.65 -0.37
CA PRO A 35 0.39 15.85 -0.15
C PRO A 35 -1.13 15.59 -0.15
N ARG A 36 -1.55 14.37 -0.45
CA ARG A 36 -2.95 13.94 -0.64
C ARG A 36 -3.35 12.76 0.24
N LEU A 37 -2.40 12.23 1.02
CA LEU A 37 -2.65 11.14 1.97
C LEU A 37 -3.47 11.62 3.16
N GLY A 38 -4.40 10.78 3.57
CA GLY A 38 -5.06 10.84 4.87
C GLY A 38 -4.39 9.84 5.81
N ALA A 39 -5.20 9.20 6.65
CA ALA A 39 -4.68 8.17 7.57
C ALA A 39 -3.98 7.04 6.81
N VAL A 40 -2.80 6.65 7.29
CA VAL A 40 -2.06 5.48 6.83
C VAL A 40 -1.96 4.53 8.00
N VAL A 41 -2.65 3.40 7.87
CA VAL A 41 -2.98 2.53 8.99
C VAL A 41 -2.61 1.08 8.69
N LEU A 42 -2.29 0.34 9.74
CA LEU A 42 -1.94 -1.08 9.66
C LEU A 42 -2.56 -1.84 10.83
N ASP A 43 -3.05 -3.05 10.55
CA ASP A 43 -3.42 -4.01 11.60
C ASP A 43 -2.15 -4.68 12.13
N PRO A 44 -1.79 -4.48 13.42
CA PRO A 44 -0.60 -5.10 14.00
C PRO A 44 -0.80 -6.59 14.33
N VAL A 45 -2.02 -7.13 14.20
CA VAL A 45 -2.30 -8.52 14.53
C VAL A 45 -1.76 -9.46 13.45
N GLY A 46 -0.97 -10.45 13.90
CA GLY A 46 -0.54 -11.56 13.04
C GLY A 46 0.50 -11.16 12.00
N LEU A 47 1.31 -10.16 12.30
CA LEU A 47 2.48 -9.79 11.49
C LEU A 47 3.40 -11.00 11.29
N ARG A 48 3.81 -11.25 10.05
CA ARG A 48 4.72 -12.35 9.68
C ARG A 48 5.73 -11.86 8.67
N LEU A 49 7.00 -12.22 8.89
CA LEU A 49 8.04 -11.99 7.90
C LEU A 49 7.72 -12.74 6.59
N PRO A 50 7.78 -12.06 5.43
CA PRO A 50 7.79 -12.72 4.13
C PRO A 50 8.95 -13.70 4.02
N GLU A 51 8.73 -14.82 3.33
CA GLU A 51 9.77 -15.86 3.14
C GLU A 51 10.89 -15.36 2.23
N GLU A 52 10.53 -14.55 1.23
CA GLU A 52 11.37 -14.00 0.16
C GLU A 52 12.11 -12.73 0.56
N MET A 53 11.98 -12.29 1.82
CA MET A 53 12.69 -11.13 2.35
C MET A 53 14.14 -11.48 2.70
N THR A 54 15.07 -10.70 2.17
CA THR A 54 16.51 -10.94 2.34
C THR A 54 17.17 -9.87 3.20
N ASP A 55 17.27 -8.64 2.69
CA ASP A 55 18.17 -7.62 3.22
C ASP A 55 17.55 -6.93 4.43
N ASP A 56 16.24 -6.67 4.37
CA ASP A 56 15.50 -5.97 5.41
C ASP A 56 15.02 -6.90 6.53
N ARG A 57 15.28 -8.21 6.43
CA ARG A 57 14.72 -9.23 7.33
C ARG A 57 14.93 -8.93 8.81
N ALA A 58 16.15 -8.58 9.20
CA ALA A 58 16.48 -8.28 10.59
C ALA A 58 15.79 -7.00 11.08
N VAL A 59 15.65 -6.00 10.20
CA VAL A 59 14.96 -4.74 10.50
C VAL A 59 13.47 -4.99 10.71
N VAL A 60 12.83 -5.73 9.79
CA VAL A 60 11.40 -6.04 9.89
C VAL A 60 11.11 -6.91 11.10
N GLN A 61 11.96 -7.90 11.40
CA GLN A 61 11.80 -8.68 12.62
C GLN A 61 11.84 -7.81 13.87
N LYS A 62 12.78 -6.86 13.93
CA LYS A 62 12.88 -5.92 15.06
C LYS A 62 11.61 -5.07 15.19
N LEU A 63 11.06 -4.57 14.09
CA LEU A 63 9.81 -3.80 14.10
C LEU A 63 8.62 -4.64 14.61
N ILE A 64 8.54 -5.91 14.19
CA ILE A 64 7.51 -6.84 14.68
C ILE A 64 7.68 -7.08 16.18
N ASP A 65 8.91 -7.35 16.63
CA ASP A 65 9.22 -7.58 18.05
C ASP A 65 8.87 -6.37 18.91
N GLU A 66 9.14 -5.15 18.42
CA GLU A 66 8.77 -3.90 19.08
C GLU A 66 7.25 -3.76 19.24
N ILE A 67 6.49 -4.04 18.17
CA ILE A 67 5.02 -4.02 18.19
C ILE A 67 4.47 -5.08 19.15
N ASP A 68 5.05 -6.28 19.18
CA ASP A 68 4.60 -7.36 20.07
C ASP A 68 4.88 -7.07 21.55
N GLN A 69 5.89 -6.25 21.85
CA GLN A 69 6.21 -5.79 23.21
C GLN A 69 5.32 -4.64 23.68
N GLU A 70 4.59 -3.97 22.80
CA GLU A 70 3.68 -2.90 23.20
C GLU A 70 2.54 -3.45 24.06
N PRO A 71 2.23 -2.82 25.21
CA PRO A 71 1.19 -3.30 26.10
C PRO A 71 -0.16 -3.27 25.38
N ARG A 72 -0.69 -4.46 25.08
CA ARG A 72 -2.02 -4.65 24.51
C ARG A 72 -3.07 -4.27 25.55
N GLY A 73 -3.52 -3.02 25.53
CA GLY A 73 -4.64 -2.57 26.36
C GLY A 73 -5.89 -3.42 26.11
N SER A 74 -6.86 -3.40 27.04
CA SER A 74 -8.08 -4.22 26.96
C SER A 74 -9.01 -3.93 25.77
N ALA A 75 -8.69 -2.94 24.94
CA ALA A 75 -9.41 -2.59 23.74
C ALA A 75 -8.72 -3.19 22.50
N ARG A 76 -9.54 -3.64 21.55
CA ARG A 76 -9.18 -4.02 20.17
C ARG A 76 -8.00 -3.15 19.71
N VAL A 77 -6.85 -3.75 19.40
CA VAL A 77 -5.65 -2.98 19.06
C VAL A 77 -6.04 -2.00 17.94
N PRO A 78 -6.02 -0.68 18.19
CA PRO A 78 -6.38 0.28 17.16
C PRO A 78 -5.38 0.12 16.02
N GLU A 79 -5.86 0.28 14.79
CA GLU A 79 -4.96 0.31 13.64
C GLU A 79 -3.83 1.31 13.92
N ARG A 80 -2.59 0.90 13.68
CA ARG A 80 -1.42 1.74 13.96
C ARG A 80 -1.29 2.79 12.87
N GLU A 81 -1.40 4.07 13.24
CA GLU A 81 -1.15 5.19 12.34
C GLU A 81 0.36 5.44 12.19
N PHE A 82 0.78 5.84 10.99
CA PHE A 82 2.16 6.18 10.66
C PHE A 82 2.24 7.61 10.12
N ASP A 83 3.27 8.34 10.54
CA ASP A 83 3.57 9.67 10.01
C ASP A 83 4.23 9.53 8.63
N MET A 84 3.59 10.03 7.58
CA MET A 84 4.09 9.94 6.20
C MET A 84 5.08 11.07 5.84
N ASP A 85 5.20 12.10 6.69
CA ASP A 85 6.19 13.16 6.54
C ASP A 85 7.56 12.73 7.10
N ASP A 86 7.60 11.77 8.03
CA ASP A 86 8.81 11.09 8.47
C ASP A 86 9.19 9.96 7.50
N GLU A 87 10.37 10.09 6.87
CA GLU A 87 10.90 9.08 5.96
C GLU A 87 11.10 7.71 6.63
N GLN A 88 11.57 7.67 7.88
CA GLN A 88 11.77 6.42 8.59
C GLN A 88 10.43 5.75 8.87
N ALA A 89 9.44 6.49 9.36
CA ALA A 89 8.10 5.97 9.61
C ALA A 89 7.41 5.47 8.33
N ARG A 90 7.62 6.14 7.19
CA ARG A 90 7.15 5.68 5.87
C ARG A 90 7.78 4.33 5.48
N TRP A 91 9.09 4.19 5.63
CA TRP A 91 9.76 2.92 5.34
C TRP A 91 9.36 1.81 6.31
N ASP A 92 9.14 2.11 7.58
CA ASP A 92 8.68 1.13 8.57
C ASP A 92 7.25 0.67 8.26
N TYR A 93 6.37 1.60 7.86
CA TYR A 93 5.05 1.23 7.33
C TYR A 93 5.17 0.32 6.12
N VAL A 94 6.01 0.64 5.14
CA VAL A 94 6.20 -0.17 3.93
C VAL A 94 6.62 -1.60 4.29
N ARG A 95 7.64 -1.73 5.15
CA ARG A 95 8.16 -3.02 5.63
C ARG A 95 7.09 -3.86 6.35
N LEU A 96 6.27 -3.21 7.17
CA LEU A 96 5.22 -3.87 7.94
C LEU A 96 3.97 -4.16 7.10
N ALA A 97 3.63 -3.32 6.11
CA ALA A 97 2.44 -3.47 5.27
C ALA A 97 2.41 -4.82 4.56
N TYR A 98 3.57 -5.28 4.08
CA TYR A 98 3.73 -6.57 3.45
C TYR A 98 3.85 -7.75 4.42
N SER A 99 4.10 -7.46 5.69
CA SER A 99 4.09 -8.45 6.77
C SER A 99 2.70 -8.59 7.40
N SER A 100 1.80 -7.62 7.18
CA SER A 100 0.47 -7.57 7.78
C SER A 100 -0.58 -8.32 6.97
N SER A 101 -1.62 -8.77 7.68
CA SER A 101 -2.83 -9.27 7.05
C SER A 101 -3.66 -8.15 6.40
N GLN A 102 -3.57 -6.93 6.94
CA GLN A 102 -4.28 -5.73 6.48
C GLN A 102 -3.44 -4.47 6.72
N ALA A 103 -3.17 -3.74 5.63
CA ALA A 103 -2.56 -2.42 5.65
C ALA A 103 -3.29 -1.52 4.66
N THR A 104 -3.52 -0.26 5.01
CA THR A 104 -4.41 0.63 4.26
C THR A 104 -3.91 2.07 4.23
N VAL A 105 -3.88 2.65 3.03
CA VAL A 105 -3.57 4.08 2.82
C VAL A 105 -4.84 4.78 2.37
N TRP A 106 -5.27 5.80 3.12
CA TRP A 106 -6.45 6.59 2.77
C TRP A 106 -6.07 7.90 2.08
N SER A 107 -7.01 8.44 1.32
CA SER A 107 -6.98 9.86 0.91
C SER A 107 -7.30 10.80 2.08
N GLN A 108 -6.90 12.08 2.00
CA GLN A 108 -7.14 13.10 3.04
C GLN A 108 -8.57 13.17 3.57
N ARG A 109 -9.56 12.92 2.70
CA ARG A 109 -10.98 12.95 3.08
C ARG A 109 -11.56 11.57 3.40
N GLN A 110 -10.70 10.54 3.47
CA GLN A 110 -11.05 9.13 3.64
C GLN A 110 -12.14 8.65 2.68
N ARG A 111 -12.19 9.24 1.48
CA ARG A 111 -13.21 8.92 0.47
C ARG A 111 -12.83 7.75 -0.42
N THR A 112 -11.53 7.62 -0.64
CA THR A 112 -10.93 6.61 -1.48
C THR A 112 -9.77 6.00 -0.72
N THR A 113 -9.73 4.68 -0.70
CA THR A 113 -8.55 3.90 -0.34
C THR A 113 -7.59 3.96 -1.51
N TYR A 114 -6.36 4.37 -1.27
CA TYR A 114 -5.31 4.41 -2.28
C TYR A 114 -4.52 3.11 -2.37
N PHE A 115 -4.39 2.39 -1.26
CA PHE A 115 -3.66 1.14 -1.22
C PHE A 115 -4.24 0.21 -0.16
N GLU A 116 -4.27 -1.08 -0.46
CA GLU A 116 -4.67 -2.14 0.46
C GLU A 116 -3.87 -3.41 0.21
N VAL A 117 -3.35 -4.01 1.29
CA VAL A 117 -2.87 -5.40 1.29
C VAL A 117 -3.96 -6.30 1.83
N SER A 118 -4.17 -7.44 1.17
CA SER A 118 -5.06 -8.50 1.65
C SER A 118 -4.33 -9.84 1.59
N GLY A 119 -4.10 -10.44 2.76
CA GLY A 119 -3.62 -11.82 2.85
C GLY A 119 -2.17 -12.03 2.42
N GLN A 120 -1.29 -11.04 2.67
CA GLN A 120 0.18 -11.10 2.54
C GLN A 120 0.75 -11.38 1.13
N ARG A 121 -0.09 -11.75 0.14
CA ARG A 121 0.34 -12.13 -1.21
C ARG A 121 -0.07 -11.15 -2.31
N ARG A 122 -1.06 -10.32 -2.02
CA ARG A 122 -1.58 -9.36 -2.99
C ARG A 122 -1.74 -7.98 -2.37
N ALA A 123 -1.29 -6.98 -3.10
CA ALA A 123 -1.63 -5.59 -2.83
C ALA A 123 -2.43 -4.98 -3.99
N THR A 124 -3.33 -4.07 -3.67
CA THR A 124 -4.14 -3.33 -4.65
C THR A 124 -3.84 -1.85 -4.49
N TYR A 125 -3.48 -1.19 -5.59
CA TYR A 125 -3.30 0.25 -5.65
C TYR A 125 -4.45 0.86 -6.44
N TRP A 126 -5.07 1.89 -5.88
CA TRP A 126 -6.07 2.71 -6.54
C TRP A 126 -5.44 4.06 -6.83
N LEU A 127 -4.78 4.14 -7.97
CA LEU A 127 -4.00 5.29 -8.40
C LEU A 127 -4.92 6.29 -9.11
N PRO A 128 -5.17 7.48 -8.55
CA PRO A 128 -5.88 8.54 -9.25
C PRO A 128 -5.11 8.98 -10.49
N ASP A 129 -5.82 9.32 -11.57
CA ASP A 129 -5.19 9.71 -12.83
C ASP A 129 -4.22 10.89 -12.67
N SER A 130 -4.48 11.79 -11.72
CA SER A 130 -3.59 12.92 -11.42
C SER A 130 -2.32 12.57 -10.63
N LEU A 131 -2.16 11.33 -10.15
CA LEU A 131 -0.91 10.82 -9.55
C LEU A 131 -0.19 9.84 -10.48
N LYS A 132 -0.83 9.44 -11.59
CA LYS A 132 -0.37 8.35 -12.44
C LYS A 132 0.96 8.67 -13.11
N THR A 133 1.07 9.82 -13.74
CA THR A 133 2.29 10.26 -14.43
C THR A 133 3.46 10.33 -13.46
N ASP A 134 3.30 11.09 -12.38
CA ASP A 134 4.33 11.29 -11.36
C ASP A 134 4.81 9.97 -10.75
N TYR A 135 3.89 9.03 -10.51
CA TYR A 135 4.22 7.71 -9.97
C TYR A 135 5.11 6.89 -10.92
N PHE A 136 4.72 6.76 -12.19
CA PHE A 136 5.49 5.99 -13.16
C PHE A 136 6.81 6.66 -13.55
N GLU A 137 6.85 7.99 -13.59
CA GLU A 137 8.10 8.74 -13.78
C GLU A 137 9.06 8.54 -12.61
N ALA A 138 8.56 8.60 -11.37
CA ALA A 138 9.37 8.37 -10.17
C ALA A 138 9.97 6.95 -10.16
N LEU A 139 9.16 5.93 -10.44
CA LEU A 139 9.64 4.54 -10.57
C LEU A 139 10.72 4.39 -11.64
N SER A 140 10.49 4.96 -12.82
CA SER A 140 11.43 4.90 -13.94
C SER A 140 12.75 5.61 -13.60
N SER A 141 12.69 6.77 -12.94
CA SER A 141 13.88 7.56 -12.57
C SER A 141 14.81 6.84 -11.59
N ARG A 142 14.26 5.94 -10.77
CA ARG A 142 14.97 5.11 -9.78
C ARG A 142 15.47 3.78 -10.38
N GLY A 143 15.20 3.53 -11.66
CA GLY A 143 15.64 2.32 -12.36
C GLY A 143 14.84 1.06 -12.00
N TRP A 144 13.64 1.20 -11.42
CA TRP A 144 12.81 0.05 -11.07
C TRP A 144 12.15 -0.54 -12.32
N ALA A 145 12.36 -1.83 -12.55
CA ALA A 145 11.68 -2.58 -13.59
C ALA A 145 10.33 -3.09 -13.06
N ILE A 146 9.24 -2.55 -13.59
CA ILE A 146 7.89 -2.97 -13.24
C ILE A 146 7.48 -4.13 -14.15
N PRO A 147 7.07 -5.30 -13.62
CA PRO A 147 6.55 -6.39 -14.44
C PRO A 147 5.31 -5.93 -15.25
N PRO A 148 5.23 -6.21 -16.57
CA PRO A 148 4.13 -5.75 -17.41
C PRO A 148 2.74 -6.24 -16.97
N ASP A 149 2.68 -7.42 -16.36
CA ASP A 149 1.49 -8.10 -15.85
C ASP A 149 0.98 -7.53 -14.51
N TRP A 150 1.86 -6.87 -13.74
CA TRP A 150 1.52 -6.05 -12.58
C TRP A 150 0.56 -4.91 -12.92
N LEU A 151 0.71 -4.36 -14.14
CA LEU A 151 -0.09 -3.27 -14.67
C LEU A 151 -1.31 -3.77 -15.43
N THR A 152 -1.92 -4.88 -14.99
CA THR A 152 -3.29 -5.21 -15.41
C THR A 152 -4.25 -4.21 -14.79
N ALA A 153 -4.30 -3.01 -15.38
CA ALA A 153 -5.27 -1.97 -15.09
C ALA A 153 -6.66 -2.58 -15.22
N VAL A 154 -7.27 -2.95 -14.10
CA VAL A 154 -8.66 -3.35 -14.11
C VAL A 154 -9.42 -2.06 -14.34
N ALA A 155 -9.79 -1.80 -15.60
CA ALA A 155 -10.75 -0.76 -15.92
C ALA A 155 -11.94 -0.95 -14.98
N LYS A 156 -12.26 0.08 -14.18
CA LYS A 156 -13.44 0.14 -13.31
C LYS A 156 -14.57 -0.50 -14.11
N ARG A 157 -15.02 -1.72 -13.73
CA ARG A 157 -16.07 -2.41 -14.50
C ARG A 157 -17.20 -1.41 -14.64
N PRO A 158 -17.58 -0.98 -15.85
CA PRO A 158 -18.59 0.03 -16.00
C PRO A 158 -19.80 -0.40 -15.20
N LYS A 159 -20.34 0.47 -14.33
CA LYS A 159 -21.55 0.14 -13.57
C LYS A 159 -22.55 -0.47 -14.57
N PRO A 160 -23.09 -1.67 -14.28
CA PRO A 160 -24.06 -2.28 -15.16
C PRO A 160 -25.17 -1.29 -15.47
N TRP A 161 -25.70 -1.32 -16.69
CA TRP A 161 -26.67 -0.32 -17.16
C TRP A 161 -27.89 -0.18 -16.24
N TRP A 162 -28.28 -1.25 -15.53
CA TRP A 162 -29.36 -1.25 -14.54
C TRP A 162 -29.03 -0.58 -13.19
N LYS A 163 -27.76 -0.30 -12.89
CA LYS A 163 -27.30 0.47 -11.70
C LYS A 163 -26.89 1.91 -12.06
N ARG A 164 -26.98 2.30 -13.34
CA ARG A 164 -26.86 3.70 -13.77
C ARG A 164 -28.23 4.32 -13.59
N GLY A 165 -28.47 4.96 -12.44
CA GLY A 165 -29.77 5.52 -12.07
C GLY A 165 -30.41 6.28 -13.25
N GLY A 166 -31.47 5.70 -13.79
CA GLY A 166 -32.27 6.31 -14.84
C GLY A 166 -33.41 7.12 -14.22
N ARG A 167 -33.12 8.38 -13.90
CA ARG A 167 -33.93 9.59 -14.13
C ARG A 167 -33.37 10.74 -13.31
#